data_AF-A0A3S0HX54-F1
#
_entry.id   AF-A0A3S0HX54-F1
#
_cell.length_a   1.000
_cell.length_b   1.000
_cell.length_c   1.000
_cell.angle_alpha   90.00
_cell.angle_beta   90.00
_cell.angle_gamma   90.00
#
_symmetry.space_group_name_H-M   'P 1'
#
loop_
_entity.id
_entity.type
_entity.pdbx_description
1 polymer ?
#
loop_
_entity_poly.entity_id
_entity_poly.type
_entity_poly.pdbx_seq_one_letter_code
_entity_poly.pdbx_strand_id
1 'polypeptide(L)'
;MRLPMNITSLINKEIKIEQMDGHLFQRVVYDFARKVNGKVNDWFPPSYPLNYFCIDIEIGDTVVSILLHEFFPYAAIASYINEFQIQFLDYKNLMLELNPYLYSFRSSILK
;
A
#
# COMPACT_ATOMS: atom_id res chain seq x y z
N MET A 1 9.41 -30.82 -7.71
CA MET A 1 8.13 -31.24 -7.08
C MET A 1 6.98 -30.60 -7.85
N ARG A 2 5.98 -31.37 -8.27
CA ARG A 2 4.71 -30.84 -8.79
C ARG A 2 3.72 -30.80 -7.63
N LEU A 3 3.13 -29.64 -7.35
CA LEU A 3 2.08 -29.52 -6.34
C LEU A 3 0.82 -30.24 -6.83
N PRO A 4 0.10 -30.97 -5.94
CA PRO A 4 -1.12 -31.66 -6.32
C PRO A 4 -2.18 -30.63 -6.73
N MET A 5 -2.72 -30.84 -7.92
CA MET A 5 -3.82 -30.07 -8.48
C MET A 5 -5.05 -30.24 -7.55
N ASN A 6 -5.70 -29.12 -7.20
CA ASN A 6 -6.96 -29.02 -6.44
C ASN A 6 -6.90 -28.61 -4.95
N ILE A 7 -5.74 -28.26 -4.36
CA ILE A 7 -5.70 -27.68 -2.99
C ILE A 7 -5.99 -26.17 -2.99
N THR A 8 -5.85 -25.50 -4.13
CA THR A 8 -6.27 -24.11 -4.30
C THR A 8 -7.39 -24.07 -5.33
N SER A 9 -8.58 -23.59 -4.97
CA SER A 9 -9.71 -23.29 -5.86
C SER A 9 -9.41 -22.25 -6.96
N LEU A 10 -8.13 -21.88 -7.13
CA LEU A 10 -7.59 -20.87 -8.03
C LEU A 10 -7.09 -21.44 -9.38
N ILE A 11 -7.10 -22.76 -9.60
CA ILE A 11 -6.36 -23.35 -10.75
C ILE A 11 -7.16 -23.40 -12.08
N ASN A 12 -8.46 -23.05 -12.12
CA ASN A 12 -9.22 -23.12 -13.39
C ASN A 12 -9.54 -21.77 -14.06
N LYS A 13 -9.06 -20.66 -13.53
CA LYS A 13 -9.02 -19.38 -14.24
C LYS A 13 -7.60 -18.88 -14.13
N GLU A 14 -6.96 -18.57 -15.25
CA GLU A 14 -5.81 -17.68 -15.25
C GLU A 14 -6.28 -16.36 -14.62
N ILE A 15 -6.13 -16.23 -13.30
CA ILE A 15 -6.33 -14.96 -12.63
C ILE A 15 -5.14 -14.13 -13.06
N LYS A 16 -5.35 -13.32 -14.09
CA LYS A 16 -4.40 -12.33 -14.53
C LYS A 16 -4.37 -11.27 -13.42
N ILE A 17 -3.41 -11.44 -12.50
CA ILE A 17 -3.16 -10.46 -11.46
C ILE A 17 -2.49 -9.28 -12.15
N GLU A 18 -3.22 -8.19 -12.31
CA GLU A 18 -2.68 -6.95 -12.86
C GLU A 18 -1.95 -6.18 -11.76
N GLN A 19 -0.79 -5.61 -12.11
CA GLN A 19 -0.05 -4.76 -11.21
C GLN A 19 -0.85 -3.48 -10.95
N MET A 20 -0.84 -3.00 -9.71
CA MET A 20 -1.42 -1.71 -9.35
C MET A 20 -0.72 -0.58 -10.11
N ASP A 21 -1.48 0.46 -10.46
CA ASP A 21 -0.94 1.63 -11.15
C ASP A 21 -0.12 2.52 -10.18
N GLY A 22 1.19 2.33 -10.20
CA GLY A 22 2.14 3.10 -9.39
C GLY A 22 2.15 4.60 -9.70
N HIS A 23 1.87 5.02 -10.95
CA HIS A 23 1.83 6.44 -11.32
C HIS A 23 0.60 7.13 -10.75
N LEU A 24 -0.55 6.45 -10.81
CA LEU A 24 -1.77 6.91 -10.17
C LEU A 24 -1.60 7.00 -8.66
N PHE A 25 -1.01 5.98 -8.04
CA PHE A 25 -0.66 5.99 -6.62
C PHE A 25 0.21 7.18 -6.24
N GLN A 26 1.31 7.41 -6.97
CA GLN A 26 2.17 8.56 -6.72
C GLN A 26 1.40 9.87 -6.79
N ARG A 27 0.60 10.08 -7.85
CA ARG A 27 -0.17 11.30 -8.00
C ARG A 27 -1.09 11.55 -6.80
N VAL A 28 -1.81 10.53 -6.35
CA VAL A 28 -2.72 10.63 -5.19
C VAL A 28 -1.94 11.02 -3.93
N VAL A 29 -0.80 10.38 -3.69
CA VAL A 29 0.04 10.68 -2.53
C VAL A 29 0.59 12.12 -2.59
N TYR A 30 1.02 12.60 -3.76
CA TYR A 30 1.48 13.98 -3.93
C TYR A 30 0.36 14.99 -3.70
N ASP A 31 -0.85 14.71 -4.20
CA ASP A 31 -2.00 15.58 -3.98
C ASP A 31 -2.43 15.58 -2.51
N PHE A 32 -2.35 14.45 -1.81
CA PHE A 32 -2.55 14.37 -0.37
C PHE A 32 -1.50 15.19 0.39
N ALA A 33 -0.20 14.98 0.09
CA ALA A 33 0.90 15.71 0.73
C ALA A 33 0.67 17.23 0.62
N ARG A 34 0.29 17.72 -0.56
CA ARG A 34 -0.06 19.13 -0.78
C ARG A 34 -1.20 19.62 0.12
N LYS A 35 -2.27 18.83 0.30
CA LYS A 35 -3.41 19.21 1.16
C LYS A 35 -3.04 19.32 2.63
N VAL A 36 -2.10 18.50 3.10
CA VAL A 36 -1.67 18.49 4.50
C VAL A 36 -0.45 19.37 4.76
N ASN A 37 -0.05 20.21 3.79
CA ASN A 37 1.21 20.97 3.81
C ASN A 37 2.44 20.08 4.08
N GLY A 38 2.37 18.83 3.66
CA GLY A 38 3.47 17.88 3.70
C GLY A 38 4.33 17.94 2.45
N LYS A 39 5.51 17.33 2.54
CA LYS A 39 6.50 17.26 1.47
C LYS A 39 6.81 15.81 1.17
N VAL A 40 6.77 15.42 -0.10
CA VAL A 40 7.25 14.10 -0.53
C VAL A 40 8.78 14.12 -0.54
N ASN A 41 9.38 13.17 0.17
CA ASN A 41 10.83 13.00 0.24
C ASN A 41 11.32 12.07 -0.85
N ASP A 42 10.84 10.83 -0.86
CA ASP A 42 11.31 9.79 -1.77
C ASP A 42 10.17 8.89 -2.27
N TRP A 43 10.35 8.33 -3.47
CA TRP A 43 9.55 7.23 -4.02
C TRP A 43 10.44 6.00 -4.12
N PHE A 44 10.00 4.87 -3.56
CA PHE A 44 10.58 3.56 -3.83
C PHE A 44 9.62 2.64 -4.63
N PRO A 45 10.03 2.13 -5.80
CA PRO A 45 9.24 1.15 -6.53
C PRO A 45 9.21 -0.18 -5.77
N PRO A 46 8.27 -1.08 -6.09
CA PRO A 46 8.22 -2.41 -5.49
C PRO A 46 9.54 -3.14 -5.72
N SER A 47 10.06 -3.71 -4.63
CA SER A 47 11.25 -4.54 -4.65
C SER A 47 10.99 -5.82 -3.87
N TYR A 48 11.49 -6.94 -4.37
CA TYR A 48 11.45 -8.21 -3.66
C TYR A 48 12.37 -8.12 -2.42
N PRO A 49 11.92 -8.54 -1.22
CA PRO A 49 10.70 -9.30 -0.93
C PRO A 49 9.47 -8.48 -0.51
N LEU A 50 9.57 -7.16 -0.44
CA LEU A 50 8.54 -6.29 0.12
C LEU A 50 7.29 -6.20 -0.78
N ASN A 51 7.43 -6.12 -2.11
CA ASN A 51 6.31 -6.01 -3.06
C ASN A 51 5.36 -4.84 -2.76
N TYR A 52 5.87 -3.72 -2.24
CA TYR A 52 5.12 -2.49 -2.02
C TYR A 52 5.73 -1.33 -2.79
N PHE A 53 4.89 -0.52 -3.44
CA PHE A 53 5.24 0.87 -3.70
C PHE A 53 5.34 1.60 -2.36
N CYS A 54 6.38 2.39 -2.17
CA CYS A 54 6.56 3.19 -0.96
C CYS A 54 6.79 4.66 -1.33
N ILE A 55 6.13 5.57 -0.62
CA ILE A 55 6.39 7.01 -0.73
C ILE A 55 6.54 7.58 0.66
N ASP A 56 7.69 8.21 0.91
CA ASP A 56 7.97 8.88 2.16
C ASP A 56 7.51 10.33 2.10
N ILE A 57 6.83 10.76 3.15
CA ILE A 57 6.22 12.08 3.26
C ILE A 57 6.56 12.66 4.62
N GLU A 58 7.03 13.89 4.62
CA GLU A 58 7.25 14.70 5.79
C GLU A 58 6.01 15.56 6.05
N ILE A 59 5.43 15.45 7.24
CA ILE A 59 4.30 16.26 7.70
C ILE A 59 4.69 16.88 9.03
N GLY A 60 5.04 18.16 9.03
CA GLY A 60 5.68 18.80 10.19
C GLY A 60 7.02 18.11 10.50
N ASP A 61 7.24 17.73 11.76
CA ASP A 61 8.47 17.05 12.19
C ASP A 61 8.40 15.51 12.08
N THR A 62 7.35 14.97 11.44
CA THR A 62 7.12 13.52 11.35
C THR A 62 7.30 13.05 9.91
N VAL A 63 8.08 11.98 9.72
CA VAL A 63 8.17 11.26 8.45
C VAL A 63 7.27 10.02 8.52
N VAL A 64 6.40 9.89 7.53
CA VAL A 64 5.52 8.73 7.35
C VAL A 64 5.70 8.16 5.96
N SER A 65 5.60 6.85 5.85
CA SER A 65 5.67 6.10 4.60
C SER A 65 4.26 5.64 4.23
N ILE A 66 3.82 5.96 3.02
CA ILE A 66 2.61 5.37 2.45
C ILE A 66 3.02 4.18 1.59
N LEU A 67 2.40 3.04 1.88
CA LEU A 67 2.65 1.76 1.23
C LEU A 67 1.44 1.39 0.38
N LEU A 68 1.67 0.89 -0.84
CA LEU A 68 0.65 0.26 -1.68
C LEU A 68 1.18 -1.07 -2.19
N HIS A 69 0.45 -2.16 -1.93
CA HIS A 69 0.87 -3.48 -2.38
C HIS A 69 0.85 -3.56 -3.92
N GLU A 70 1.87 -4.17 -4.49
CA GLU A 70 2.11 -4.21 -5.93
C GLU A 70 0.98 -4.88 -6.73
N PHE A 71 0.41 -5.95 -6.18
CA PHE A 71 -0.60 -6.78 -6.85
C PHE A 71 -1.98 -6.79 -6.20
N PHE A 72 -2.11 -6.14 -5.04
CA PHE A 72 -3.33 -6.19 -4.26
C PHE A 72 -3.69 -4.77 -3.83
N PRO A 73 -4.98 -4.46 -3.73
CA PRO A 73 -5.46 -3.12 -3.43
C PRO A 73 -5.43 -2.87 -1.92
N TYR A 74 -4.26 -3.06 -1.32
CA TYR A 74 -3.97 -2.82 0.10
C TYR A 74 -3.00 -1.66 0.20
N ALA A 75 -3.41 -0.61 0.90
CA ALA A 75 -2.52 0.46 1.30
C ALA A 75 -2.47 0.57 2.81
N ALA A 76 -1.32 1.03 3.28
CA ALA A 76 -1.06 1.25 4.68
C ALA A 76 -0.21 2.51 4.84
N ILE A 77 -0.25 3.08 6.02
CA ILE A 77 0.61 4.18 6.41
C ILE A 77 1.42 3.67 7.56
N ALA A 78 2.72 3.88 7.53
CA ALA A 78 3.60 3.44 8.58
C ALA A 78 4.63 4.51 8.90
N SER A 79 5.07 4.57 10.15
CA SER A 79 6.37 5.15 10.47
C SER A 79 7.41 4.04 10.48
N TYR A 80 8.51 4.26 9.77
CA TYR A 80 9.68 3.39 9.80
C TYR A 80 10.64 3.89 10.86
N ILE A 81 10.84 3.09 11.92
CA ILE A 81 11.87 3.36 12.92
C ILE A 81 13.16 2.61 12.53
N ASN A 82 13.03 1.40 11.98
CA ASN A 82 14.09 0.60 11.35
C ASN A 82 13.49 -0.60 10.59
N GLU A 83 14.35 -1.42 9.98
CA GLU A 83 14.02 -2.60 9.15
C GLU A 83 13.07 -3.62 9.81
N PHE A 84 13.00 -3.63 11.15
CA PHE A 84 12.18 -4.56 11.93
C PHE A 84 11.06 -3.88 12.72
N GLN A 85 10.95 -2.55 12.65
CA GLN A 85 10.02 -1.75 13.44
C GLN A 85 9.22 -0.83 12.53
N ILE A 86 8.14 -1.41 12.00
CA ILE A 86 7.11 -0.72 11.23
C ILE A 86 5.93 -0.48 12.18
N GLN A 87 5.59 0.78 12.44
CA GLN A 87 4.37 1.12 13.18
C GLN A 87 3.32 1.61 12.21
N PHE A 88 2.22 0.85 12.08
CA PHE A 88 1.11 1.26 11.23
C PHE A 88 0.29 2.37 11.89
N LEU A 89 -0.03 3.40 11.10
CA LEU A 89 -0.74 4.61 11.54
C LEU A 89 -2.11 4.69 10.88
N ASP A 90 -3.15 4.90 11.69
CA ASP A 90 -4.52 5.10 11.20
C ASP A 90 -4.77 6.57 10.83
N TYR A 91 -4.36 6.97 9.63
CA TYR A 91 -4.67 8.28 9.06
C TYR A 91 -5.98 8.22 8.25
N LYS A 92 -7.11 8.36 8.95
CA LYS A 92 -8.45 8.25 8.36
C LYS A 92 -8.67 9.12 7.11
N ASN A 93 -8.12 10.34 7.07
CA ASN A 93 -8.30 11.25 5.95
C ASN A 93 -7.62 10.74 4.68
N LEU A 94 -6.42 10.18 4.79
CA LEU A 94 -5.70 9.60 3.67
C LEU A 94 -6.32 8.28 3.20
N MET A 95 -6.79 7.44 4.14
CA MET A 95 -7.51 6.22 3.79
C MET A 95 -8.80 6.52 3.02
N LEU A 96 -9.45 7.66 3.27
CA LEU A 96 -10.58 8.13 2.46
C LEU A 96 -10.17 8.55 1.04
N GLU A 97 -9.01 9.20 0.89
CA GLU A 97 -8.47 9.58 -0.43
C GLU A 97 -7.99 8.38 -1.25
N LEU A 98 -7.50 7.34 -0.58
CA LEU A 98 -7.08 6.08 -1.19
C LEU A 98 -8.25 5.12 -1.43
N ASN A 99 -9.40 5.31 -0.77
CA ASN A 99 -10.57 4.42 -0.86
C ASN A 99 -11.08 4.15 -2.29
N PRO A 100 -11.08 5.11 -3.24
CA PRO A 100 -11.44 4.82 -4.63
C PRO A 100 -10.51 3.81 -5.31
N TYR A 101 -9.31 3.60 -4.77
CA TYR A 101 -8.24 2.76 -5.32
C TYR A 101 -8.00 1.49 -4.50
N LEU A 102 -8.55 1.42 -3.29
CA LEU A 102 -8.52 0.24 -2.43
C LEU A 102 -9.83 -0.54 -2.60
N TYR A 103 -9.77 -1.85 -2.80
CA TYR A 103 -10.93 -2.68 -2.50
C TYR A 103 -11.11 -2.60 -1.00
N SER A 104 -12.19 -1.95 -0.58
CA SER A 104 -12.56 -1.80 0.82
C SER A 104 -12.79 -3.17 1.50
N PHE A 105 -11.72 -3.87 1.87
CA PHE A 105 -11.79 -4.91 2.89
C PHE A 105 -11.87 -4.20 4.24
N ARG A 106 -13.06 -3.71 4.56
CA ARG A 106 -13.43 -3.39 5.94
C ARG A 106 -13.24 -4.66 6.76
N SER A 107 -12.28 -4.63 7.67
CA SER A 107 -12.10 -5.64 8.70
C SER A 107 -13.42 -5.82 9.47
N SER A 108 -14.15 -6.87 9.10
CA SER A 108 -15.26 -7.44 9.86
C SER A 108 -14.87 -8.79 10.46
N ILE A 109 -13.59 -9.17 10.40
CA ILE A 109 -13.10 -10.48 10.85
C ILE A 109 -12.07 -10.25 11.96
N LEU A 110 -12.54 -9.67 13.06
CA LEU A 110 -12.05 -9.96 14.41
C LEU A 110 -13.28 -9.84 15.34
N LYS A 111 -14.07 -10.90 15.38
CA LYS A 111 -14.94 -11.26 16.50
C LYS A 111 -14.83 -12.75 16.73
#